data_AF-A0A1E3PWF9-F1
#
_entry.id   AF-A0A1E3PWF9-F1
#
_cell.length_a   1.000
_cell.length_b   1.000
_cell.length_c   1.000
_cell.angle_alpha   90.00
_cell.angle_beta   90.00
_cell.angle_gamma   90.00
#
_symmetry.space_group_name_H-M   'P 1'
#
loop_
_entity.id
_entity.type
_entity.pdbx_description
1 polymer ?
#
loop_
_entity_poly.entity_id
_entity_poly.type
_entity_poly.pdbx_seq_one_letter_code
_entity_poly.pdbx_strand_id
1 'polypeptide(L)'
;MASASIPASPSPWTTPHPSPPPLYSPPLSFPPPEDLVPTVTRLHDIYSSVDLSHQTSRWHALVSRFKALYDRPMTFVARSPGRVNLIGEHIDYSWFPVLPMATVHDVLVAVCVLPQSDPATDDRIILSNVSSSKYPTRVFNTHDFQDPFFDISTIGTDVDWSAYFLAGLKGALMFSKLCATETSPLPTMRILVDGDIPPCAGLSASSAFVCSSLLAVLAATTSSMIEKSFLVNSSVISERVLGVNSGGMDQAASVFGVRDHALLVDFRPLVSAKPVRVLDTVPPLCFVLANSLVVAANRAETGPDTYNVRVVEAVLAAEILARKYNVGRLEIRDGFGGTLRGFYDRVCEQEGWTMGDRESEERAVREVVRRIQETFERDRYSLEEVAEKLGQKTEDMVRKYMTRFPIRAKYLNLRDRSIHVIEESFRVKCFSSLLASSTHHLRTLSGSESRPYFDALGALMNASQASCANLFDCSCPEVDELTQIARRYGAAGSRMTGTGWGGCTVSLVRADKVADVINGLKKEYYAVRYPELSASQLEQAVFAIRPGNGTVLAKIEAV
;
A
#
# COMPACT_ATOMS: atom_id res chain seq x y z
N MET A 1 30.35 -4.58 47.76
CA MET A 1 30.24 -3.73 46.56
C MET A 1 30.93 -4.44 45.41
N ALA A 2 30.16 -4.98 44.47
CA ALA A 2 30.61 -5.33 43.12
C ALA A 2 29.33 -5.50 42.30
N SER A 3 28.94 -4.45 41.57
CA SER A 3 27.80 -4.45 40.66
C SER A 3 28.16 -5.24 39.41
N ALA A 4 27.53 -6.40 39.23
CA ALA A 4 27.61 -7.12 37.97
C ALA A 4 26.74 -6.41 36.93
N SER A 5 27.40 -5.77 35.95
CA SER A 5 26.79 -5.16 34.78
C SER A 5 26.19 -6.24 33.86
N ILE A 6 24.91 -6.11 33.55
CA ILE A 6 24.19 -6.88 32.53
C ILE A 6 24.79 -6.53 31.16
N PRO A 7 25.16 -7.49 30.31
CA PRO A 7 25.67 -7.20 28.97
C PRO A 7 24.56 -6.60 28.10
N ALA A 8 24.90 -5.57 27.33
CA ALA A 8 24.00 -4.94 26.38
C ALA A 8 23.51 -5.98 25.35
N SER A 9 22.20 -6.01 25.12
CA SER A 9 21.57 -6.81 24.07
C SER A 9 22.12 -6.42 22.70
N PRO A 10 22.48 -7.36 21.81
CA PRO A 10 22.83 -7.04 20.43
C PRO A 10 21.65 -6.35 19.73
N SER A 11 21.97 -5.35 18.91
CA SER A 11 21.04 -4.64 18.04
C SER A 11 20.22 -5.64 17.20
N PRO A 12 18.88 -5.47 17.06
CA PRO A 12 18.04 -6.37 16.25
C PRO A 12 18.35 -6.34 14.75
N TRP A 13 19.30 -5.50 14.30
CA TRP A 13 19.61 -5.25 12.89
C TRP A 13 20.74 -6.12 12.30
N THR A 14 21.34 -7.02 13.08
CA THR A 14 22.43 -7.91 12.61
C THR A 14 21.93 -9.32 12.28
N THR A 15 20.95 -9.45 11.37
CA THR A 15 20.61 -10.75 10.78
C THR A 15 21.31 -10.94 9.43
N PRO A 16 21.80 -12.16 9.09
CA PRO A 16 22.42 -12.42 7.80
C PRO A 16 21.42 -12.18 6.67
N HIS A 17 21.87 -11.47 5.63
CA HIS A 17 21.07 -11.14 4.46
C HIS A 17 20.46 -12.39 3.80
N PRO A 18 19.14 -12.42 3.54
CA PRO A 18 18.56 -13.49 2.74
C PRO A 18 19.08 -13.41 1.30
N SER A 19 19.19 -14.57 0.65
CA SER A 19 19.46 -14.67 -0.78
C SER A 19 18.48 -13.78 -1.56
N PRO A 20 18.91 -13.09 -2.63
CA PRO A 20 18.03 -12.24 -3.42
C PRO A 20 16.82 -13.03 -3.91
N PRO A 21 15.62 -12.41 -3.97
CA PRO A 21 14.45 -13.06 -4.56
C PRO A 21 14.75 -13.50 -6.01
N PRO A 22 14.02 -14.50 -6.54
CA PRO A 22 14.21 -14.94 -7.92
C PRO A 22 14.15 -13.73 -8.87
N LEU A 23 15.20 -13.63 -9.67
CA LEU A 23 15.55 -12.47 -10.47
C LEU A 23 14.45 -12.14 -11.48
N TYR A 24 14.07 -10.86 -11.55
CA TYR A 24 13.43 -10.31 -12.73
C TYR A 24 14.41 -10.44 -13.90
N SER A 25 14.12 -11.32 -14.85
CA SER A 25 14.82 -11.32 -16.13
C SER A 25 14.19 -10.22 -16.97
N PRO A 26 14.95 -9.23 -17.49
CA PRO A 26 14.38 -8.22 -18.36
C PRO A 26 13.71 -8.91 -19.56
N PRO A 27 12.52 -8.46 -19.99
CA PRO A 27 11.78 -9.13 -21.03
C PRO A 27 12.56 -9.14 -22.34
N LEU A 28 12.47 -10.25 -23.08
CA LEU A 28 13.08 -10.46 -24.41
C LEU A 28 12.48 -9.54 -25.49
N SER A 29 11.44 -8.78 -25.15
CA SER A 29 10.73 -7.83 -26.02
C SER A 29 10.51 -6.51 -25.27
N PHE A 30 10.51 -5.39 -26.00
CA PHE A 30 10.12 -4.11 -25.42
C PHE A 30 8.70 -4.22 -24.81
N PRO A 31 8.51 -3.77 -23.56
CA PRO A 31 7.18 -3.76 -22.95
C PRO A 31 6.26 -2.81 -23.76
N PRO A 32 4.96 -3.12 -23.85
CA PRO A 32 4.04 -2.25 -24.56
C PRO A 32 3.92 -0.88 -23.83
N PRO A 33 3.60 0.21 -24.55
CA PRO A 33 3.63 1.56 -23.99
C PRO A 33 2.79 1.75 -22.72
N GLU A 34 1.67 1.05 -22.59
CA GLU A 34 0.78 1.07 -21.43
C GLU A 34 1.42 0.50 -20.14
N ASP A 35 2.44 -0.35 -20.27
CA ASP A 35 3.17 -0.94 -19.15
C ASP A 35 4.34 -0.04 -18.69
N LEU A 36 4.63 1.04 -19.42
CA LEU A 36 5.65 2.02 -19.06
C LEU A 36 5.07 3.13 -18.17
N VAL A 37 5.90 3.66 -17.28
CA VAL A 37 5.58 4.88 -16.53
C VAL A 37 5.49 6.04 -17.53
N PRO A 38 4.33 6.72 -17.65
CA PRO A 38 4.16 7.76 -18.65
C PRO A 38 4.96 9.01 -18.31
N THR A 39 5.53 9.64 -19.34
CA THR A 39 6.06 11.00 -19.25
C THR A 39 4.98 11.99 -19.70
N VAL A 40 4.67 12.98 -18.87
CA VAL A 40 3.62 13.97 -19.14
C VAL A 40 4.19 15.39 -19.14
N THR A 41 3.59 16.26 -19.95
CA THR A 41 4.02 17.67 -20.09
C THR A 41 2.95 18.67 -19.68
N ARG A 42 1.73 18.21 -19.32
CA ARG A 42 0.60 19.07 -18.98
C ARG A 42 -0.14 18.53 -17.76
N LEU A 43 -0.62 19.42 -16.90
CA LEU A 43 -1.30 19.03 -15.65
C LEU A 43 -2.61 18.26 -15.87
N HIS A 44 -3.34 18.53 -16.95
CA HIS A 44 -4.60 17.83 -17.24
C HIS A 44 -4.40 16.36 -17.63
N ASP A 45 -3.19 15.99 -18.03
CA ASP A 45 -2.82 14.59 -18.27
C ASP A 45 -2.70 13.83 -16.93
N ILE A 46 -2.55 14.54 -15.80
CA ILE A 46 -2.49 13.99 -14.43
C ILE A 46 -3.84 14.16 -13.72
N TYR A 47 -4.33 15.40 -13.62
CA TYR A 47 -5.46 15.79 -12.78
C TYR A 47 -6.77 16.01 -13.56
N SER A 48 -7.91 15.81 -12.88
CA SER A 48 -9.23 16.07 -13.47
C SER A 48 -9.52 17.56 -13.57
N SER A 49 -10.52 17.95 -14.37
CA SER A 49 -10.93 19.36 -14.50
C SER A 49 -11.35 20.01 -13.18
N VAL A 50 -11.87 19.22 -12.23
CA VAL A 50 -12.27 19.70 -10.90
C VAL A 50 -11.06 19.99 -10.02
N ASP A 51 -9.97 19.25 -10.20
CA ASP A 51 -8.76 19.37 -9.38
C ASP A 51 -7.74 20.37 -9.97
N LEU A 52 -7.84 20.65 -11.27
CA LEU A 52 -6.86 21.45 -12.01
C LEU A 52 -6.56 22.81 -11.37
N SER A 53 -7.57 23.56 -10.94
CA SER A 53 -7.35 24.92 -10.40
C SER A 53 -6.47 24.91 -9.14
N HIS A 54 -6.74 23.98 -8.22
CA HIS A 54 -5.94 23.83 -7.00
C HIS A 54 -4.54 23.32 -7.33
N GLN A 55 -4.45 22.31 -8.21
CA GLN A 55 -3.17 21.70 -8.57
C GLN A 55 -2.27 22.66 -9.36
N THR A 56 -2.80 23.48 -10.26
CA THR A 56 -2.03 24.55 -10.93
C THR A 56 -1.41 25.51 -9.91
N SER A 57 -2.18 25.91 -8.90
CA SER A 57 -1.68 26.80 -7.84
C SER A 57 -0.55 26.13 -7.02
N ARG A 58 -0.72 24.86 -6.66
CA ARG A 58 0.29 24.06 -5.95
C ARG A 58 1.58 23.91 -6.78
N TRP A 59 1.46 23.60 -8.07
CA TRP A 59 2.59 23.46 -8.98
C TRP A 59 3.35 24.78 -9.17
N HIS A 60 2.66 25.91 -9.34
CA HIS A 60 3.31 27.23 -9.41
C HIS A 60 4.08 27.56 -8.13
N ALA A 61 3.51 27.24 -6.97
CA ALA A 61 4.20 27.41 -5.69
C ALA A 61 5.43 26.51 -5.59
N LEU A 62 5.35 25.25 -6.05
CA LEU A 62 6.48 24.32 -6.09
C LEU A 62 7.61 24.85 -6.97
N VAL A 63 7.32 25.29 -8.20
CA VAL A 63 8.32 25.86 -9.13
C VAL A 63 8.99 27.09 -8.51
N SER A 64 8.19 28.01 -7.99
CA SER A 64 8.68 29.27 -7.41
C SER A 64 9.58 29.01 -6.20
N ARG A 65 9.17 28.10 -5.31
CA ARG A 65 9.97 27.71 -4.13
C ARG A 65 11.24 26.97 -4.52
N PHE A 66 11.18 26.08 -5.51
CA PHE A 66 12.35 25.35 -6.00
C PHE A 66 13.40 26.33 -6.53
N LYS A 67 12.97 27.27 -7.40
CA LYS A 67 13.85 28.30 -7.95
C LYS A 67 14.43 29.19 -6.86
N ALA A 68 13.63 29.61 -5.87
CA ALA A 68 14.12 30.41 -4.76
C ALA A 68 15.14 29.67 -3.87
N LEU A 69 14.97 28.36 -3.70
CA LEU A 69 15.83 27.55 -2.83
C LEU A 69 17.17 27.18 -3.49
N TYR A 70 17.18 26.91 -4.80
CA TYR A 70 18.34 26.36 -5.51
C TYR A 70 18.90 27.27 -6.61
N ASP A 71 18.28 28.41 -6.86
CA ASP A 71 18.59 29.34 -7.97
C ASP A 71 18.67 28.65 -9.34
N ARG A 72 17.86 27.60 -9.53
CA ARG A 72 17.86 26.74 -10.71
C ARG A 72 16.46 26.24 -11.03
N PRO A 73 16.16 25.94 -12.30
CA PRO A 73 14.92 25.25 -12.65
C PRO A 73 15.02 23.76 -12.27
N MET A 74 13.86 23.17 -11.97
CA MET A 74 13.72 21.71 -11.89
C MET A 74 13.86 21.10 -13.29
N THR A 75 14.52 19.94 -13.38
CA THR A 75 14.65 19.14 -14.61
C THR A 75 13.39 18.32 -14.87
N PHE A 76 12.78 17.78 -13.82
CA PHE A 76 11.53 17.01 -13.87
C PHE A 76 10.90 16.93 -12.47
N VAL A 77 9.69 16.38 -12.41
CA VAL A 77 9.00 16.01 -11.17
C VAL A 77 8.58 14.54 -11.26
N ALA A 78 9.01 13.70 -10.34
CA ALA A 78 8.46 12.36 -10.17
C ALA A 78 7.24 12.45 -9.25
N ARG A 79 6.07 12.03 -9.74
CA ARG A 79 4.80 12.14 -9.03
C ARG A 79 4.22 10.77 -8.78
N SER A 80 3.77 10.51 -7.55
CA SER A 80 3.15 9.24 -7.18
C SER A 80 2.00 9.46 -6.19
N PRO A 81 0.78 8.95 -6.46
CA PRO A 81 -0.40 9.19 -5.64
C PRO A 81 -0.46 8.30 -4.39
N GLY A 82 -1.21 8.76 -3.39
CA GLY A 82 -1.75 7.88 -2.36
C GLY A 82 -2.78 6.91 -2.93
N ARG A 83 -3.37 6.08 -2.06
CA ARG A 83 -4.35 5.07 -2.47
C ARG A 83 -5.38 4.79 -1.39
N VAL A 84 -6.56 4.34 -1.81
CA VAL A 84 -7.59 3.80 -0.93
C VAL A 84 -7.90 2.38 -1.35
N ASN A 85 -7.93 1.46 -0.39
CA ASN A 85 -8.40 0.12 -0.63
C ASN A 85 -9.92 0.06 -0.49
N LEU A 86 -10.64 -0.23 -1.58
CA LEU A 86 -12.11 -0.29 -1.55
C LEU A 86 -12.59 -1.58 -0.88
N ILE A 87 -11.90 -2.69 -1.10
CA ILE A 87 -12.17 -4.00 -0.48
C ILE A 87 -10.96 -4.93 -0.66
N GLY A 88 -10.73 -5.86 0.26
CA GLY A 88 -9.55 -6.73 0.23
C GLY A 88 -8.48 -6.33 1.24
N GLU A 89 -8.82 -6.11 2.51
CA GLU A 89 -7.79 -5.78 3.53
C GLU A 89 -7.04 -7.01 4.01
N HIS A 90 -5.74 -6.87 4.28
CA HIS A 90 -4.93 -7.93 4.91
C HIS A 90 -4.91 -9.27 4.18
N ILE A 91 -5.09 -9.24 2.85
CA ILE A 91 -5.01 -10.43 2.00
C ILE A 91 -3.92 -10.35 0.93
N ASP A 92 -3.34 -9.16 0.71
CA ASP A 92 -2.33 -8.89 -0.32
C ASP A 92 -1.03 -9.63 -0.05
N TYR A 93 -0.55 -9.62 1.20
CA TYR A 93 0.61 -10.42 1.60
C TYR A 93 0.31 -11.94 1.56
N SER A 94 -0.96 -12.35 1.50
CA SER A 94 -1.35 -13.73 1.25
C SER A 94 -1.53 -14.04 -0.24
N TRP A 95 -1.18 -13.10 -1.13
CA TRP A 95 -1.29 -13.18 -2.59
C TRP A 95 -2.70 -13.34 -3.15
N PHE A 96 -3.73 -12.96 -2.39
CA PHE A 96 -5.05 -12.80 -2.97
C PHE A 96 -5.18 -11.43 -3.64
N PRO A 97 -5.96 -11.32 -4.74
CA PRO A 97 -6.21 -10.04 -5.37
C PRO A 97 -6.93 -9.07 -4.43
N VAL A 98 -6.67 -7.78 -4.62
CA VAL A 98 -7.27 -6.67 -3.88
C VAL A 98 -7.86 -5.65 -4.84
N LEU A 99 -8.73 -4.77 -4.35
CA LEU A 99 -9.40 -3.77 -5.19
C LEU A 99 -9.20 -2.32 -4.71
N PRO A 100 -7.97 -1.77 -4.79
CA PRO A 100 -7.71 -0.38 -4.46
C PRO A 100 -8.02 0.58 -5.62
N MET A 101 -7.90 1.87 -5.35
CA MET A 101 -7.78 2.91 -6.35
C MET A 101 -6.75 3.96 -5.92
N ALA A 102 -6.05 4.56 -6.88
CA ALA A 102 -5.19 5.71 -6.62
C ALA A 102 -6.04 6.92 -6.22
N THR A 103 -5.51 7.79 -5.36
CA THR A 103 -6.14 9.07 -5.02
C THR A 103 -5.62 10.20 -5.88
N VAL A 104 -6.30 11.35 -5.84
CA VAL A 104 -5.78 12.60 -6.43
C VAL A 104 -4.63 13.18 -5.61
N HIS A 105 -4.67 13.02 -4.27
CA HIS A 105 -3.59 13.41 -3.37
C HIS A 105 -2.33 12.59 -3.65
N ASP A 106 -1.18 13.24 -3.65
CA ASP A 106 0.08 12.69 -4.12
C ASP A 106 1.32 13.30 -3.46
N VAL A 107 2.45 12.66 -3.74
CA VAL A 107 3.79 13.16 -3.45
C VAL A 107 4.45 13.59 -4.76
N LEU A 108 4.94 14.82 -4.78
CA LEU A 108 5.73 15.43 -5.85
C LEU A 108 7.19 15.49 -5.38
N VAL A 109 8.08 14.84 -6.13
CA VAL A 109 9.53 14.91 -5.94
C VAL A 109 10.10 15.71 -7.11
N ALA A 110 10.26 17.03 -6.91
CA ALA A 110 10.87 17.91 -7.91
C ALA A 110 12.39 17.79 -7.85
N VAL A 111 13.03 17.56 -8.99
CA VAL A 111 14.47 17.25 -9.06
C VAL A 111 15.16 18.17 -10.06
N CYS A 112 16.30 18.72 -9.68
CA CYS A 112 17.32 19.23 -10.60
C CYS A 112 18.52 18.29 -10.58
N VAL A 113 18.88 17.74 -11.74
CA VAL A 113 20.05 16.89 -11.92
C VAL A 113 21.19 17.75 -12.47
N LEU A 114 22.32 17.78 -11.78
CA LEU A 114 23.49 18.54 -12.19
C LEU A 114 24.50 17.61 -12.88
N PRO A 115 24.82 17.83 -14.17
CA PRO A 115 25.78 17.00 -14.89
C PRO A 115 27.20 17.24 -14.36
N GLN A 116 28.10 16.27 -14.53
CA GLN A 116 29.51 16.38 -14.10
C GLN A 116 30.25 17.59 -14.72
N SER A 117 29.78 18.12 -15.85
CA SER A 117 30.32 19.33 -16.47
C SER A 117 29.85 20.65 -15.83
N ASP A 118 28.84 20.62 -14.95
CA ASP A 118 28.34 21.82 -14.27
C ASP A 118 29.27 22.22 -13.12
N PRO A 119 29.77 23.46 -13.07
CA PRO A 119 30.65 23.92 -11.98
C PRO A 119 30.03 23.86 -10.57
N ALA A 120 28.70 23.78 -10.46
CA ALA A 120 28.00 23.65 -9.19
C ALA A 120 27.80 22.20 -8.73
N THR A 121 28.26 21.22 -9.51
CA THR A 121 28.27 19.81 -9.12
C THR A 121 29.20 19.61 -7.93
N ASP A 122 28.65 19.08 -6.84
CA ASP A 122 29.32 18.96 -5.54
C ASP A 122 29.19 17.56 -4.91
N ASP A 123 28.77 16.57 -5.70
CA ASP A 123 28.57 15.17 -5.32
C ASP A 123 27.62 15.02 -4.12
N ARG A 124 26.60 15.89 -4.04
CA ARG A 124 25.58 15.87 -2.97
C ARG A 124 24.17 15.70 -3.50
N ILE A 125 23.37 14.97 -2.72
CA ILE A 125 21.92 14.93 -2.80
C ILE A 125 21.38 15.80 -1.67
N ILE A 126 20.77 16.94 -2.02
CA ILE A 126 20.10 17.82 -1.06
C ILE A 126 18.60 17.57 -1.13
N LEU A 127 18.04 16.98 -0.07
CA LEU A 127 16.63 16.64 0.06
C LEU A 127 15.94 17.64 0.99
N SER A 128 15.11 18.51 0.42
CA SER A 128 14.29 19.48 1.16
C SER A 128 12.81 19.18 1.04
N ASN A 129 12.00 19.76 1.92
CA ASN A 129 10.56 19.64 1.91
C ASN A 129 9.90 21.03 1.96
N VAL A 130 8.76 21.21 1.28
CA VAL A 130 8.00 22.46 1.32
C VAL A 130 7.52 22.84 2.73
N SER A 131 7.37 21.84 3.61
CA SER A 131 7.05 21.99 5.03
C SER A 131 8.30 21.83 5.89
N SER A 132 9.31 22.67 5.66
CA SER A 132 10.66 22.56 6.25
C SER A 132 10.68 22.58 7.79
N SER A 133 9.70 23.24 8.43
CA SER A 133 9.55 23.24 9.88
C SER A 133 9.18 21.86 10.46
N LYS A 134 8.47 21.04 9.67
CA LYS A 134 8.06 19.69 10.06
C LYS A 134 9.04 18.63 9.54
N TYR A 135 9.60 18.86 8.35
CA TYR A 135 10.47 17.94 7.64
C TYR A 135 11.78 18.66 7.28
N PRO A 136 12.77 18.65 8.19
CA PRO A 136 14.01 19.40 7.99
C PRO A 136 14.82 18.83 6.82
N THR A 137 15.57 19.72 6.16
CA THR A 137 16.46 19.36 5.04
C THR A 137 17.50 18.32 5.46
N ARG A 138 17.81 17.42 4.52
CA ARG A 138 18.86 16.40 4.63
C ARG A 138 19.84 16.53 3.47
N VAL A 139 21.10 16.24 3.74
CA VAL A 139 22.18 16.27 2.77
C VAL A 139 22.90 14.94 2.85
N PHE A 140 23.06 14.28 1.70
CA PHE A 140 23.76 13.01 1.58
C PHE A 140 24.86 13.15 0.54
N ASN A 141 26.01 12.50 0.74
CA ASN A 141 27.04 12.46 -0.29
C ASN A 141 26.77 11.28 -1.22
N THR A 142 26.93 11.48 -2.53
CA THR A 142 26.69 10.41 -3.52
C THR A 142 27.64 9.23 -3.34
N HIS A 143 28.85 9.47 -2.83
CA HIS A 143 29.84 8.43 -2.55
C HIS A 143 29.48 7.50 -1.39
N ASP A 144 28.56 7.90 -0.51
CA ASP A 144 28.08 7.05 0.59
C ASP A 144 27.25 5.84 0.09
N PHE A 145 26.81 5.88 -1.18
CA PHE A 145 25.90 4.90 -1.77
C PHE A 145 26.53 4.04 -2.88
N GLN A 146 27.86 3.89 -2.87
CA GLN A 146 28.55 3.00 -3.82
C GLN A 146 28.16 1.52 -3.64
N ASP A 147 27.81 1.12 -2.41
CA ASP A 147 27.25 -0.21 -2.12
C ASP A 147 25.72 -0.13 -2.02
N PRO A 148 24.94 -0.78 -2.91
CA PRO A 148 23.47 -0.80 -2.83
C PRO A 148 22.94 -1.55 -1.59
N PHE A 149 23.80 -2.26 -0.86
CA PHE A 149 23.41 -2.96 0.37
C PHE A 149 23.57 -2.12 1.65
N PHE A 150 23.82 -0.81 1.52
CA PHE A 150 23.91 0.10 2.66
C PHE A 150 22.72 -0.03 3.63
N ASP A 151 22.99 0.12 4.91
CA ASP A 151 21.99 0.10 5.96
C ASP A 151 21.38 1.50 6.13
N ILE A 152 20.07 1.64 5.96
CA ILE A 152 19.40 2.94 6.11
C ILE A 152 19.49 3.41 7.58
N SER A 153 19.49 2.47 8.53
CA SER A 153 19.55 2.78 9.96
C SER A 153 20.90 3.34 10.41
N THR A 154 21.95 3.20 9.60
CA THR A 154 23.28 3.76 9.90
C THR A 154 23.51 5.14 9.29
N ILE A 155 22.56 5.64 8.48
CA ILE A 155 22.62 6.95 7.80
C ILE A 155 22.01 8.08 8.66
N GLY A 156 21.70 7.80 9.94
CA GLY A 156 21.25 8.78 10.92
C GLY A 156 20.83 8.10 12.23
N THR A 157 20.73 8.86 13.32
CA THR A 157 20.40 8.32 14.66
C THR A 157 18.91 8.01 14.84
N ASP A 158 18.04 8.55 14.00
CA ASP A 158 16.59 8.30 13.99
C ASP A 158 16.11 8.09 12.55
N VAL A 159 15.27 7.07 12.33
CA VAL A 159 14.57 6.87 11.05
C VAL A 159 13.57 8.02 10.86
N ASP A 160 14.00 9.09 10.19
CA ASP A 160 13.15 10.25 9.89
C ASP A 160 12.50 10.14 8.50
N TRP A 161 11.75 11.18 8.11
CA TRP A 161 11.02 11.21 6.85
C TRP A 161 11.89 10.92 5.61
N SER A 162 13.19 11.18 5.65
CA SER A 162 14.12 10.92 4.53
C SER A 162 14.40 9.44 4.31
N ALA A 163 14.09 8.58 5.27
CA ALA A 163 14.25 7.14 5.13
C ALA A 163 13.42 6.56 3.98
N TYR A 164 12.25 7.15 3.67
CA TYR A 164 11.44 6.75 2.52
C TYR A 164 12.11 7.12 1.19
N PHE A 165 12.81 8.24 1.13
CA PHE A 165 13.64 8.59 -0.02
C PHE A 165 14.83 7.64 -0.17
N LEU A 166 15.53 7.35 0.93
CA LEU A 166 16.66 6.41 0.95
C LEU A 166 16.24 4.99 0.57
N ALA A 167 15.02 4.56 0.92
CA ALA A 167 14.46 3.30 0.44
C ALA A 167 14.33 3.31 -1.09
N GLY A 168 13.75 4.36 -1.68
CA GLY A 168 13.68 4.51 -3.13
C GLY A 168 15.05 4.53 -3.81
N LEU A 169 16.02 5.27 -3.24
CA LEU A 169 17.42 5.29 -3.69
C LEU A 169 18.04 3.89 -3.67
N LYS A 170 17.87 3.15 -2.57
CA LYS A 170 18.36 1.77 -2.44
C LYS A 170 17.79 0.86 -3.52
N GLY A 171 16.48 0.95 -3.77
CA GLY A 171 15.81 0.21 -4.84
C GLY A 171 16.40 0.50 -6.22
N ALA A 172 16.67 1.77 -6.53
CA ALA A 172 17.24 2.17 -7.82
C ALA A 172 18.65 1.61 -8.01
N LEU A 173 19.49 1.67 -6.96
CA LEU A 173 20.87 1.20 -7.00
C LEU A 173 20.95 -0.33 -7.10
N MET A 174 20.09 -1.04 -6.36
CA MET A 174 19.98 -2.50 -6.48
C MET A 174 19.64 -2.90 -7.91
N PHE A 175 18.72 -2.18 -8.56
CA PHE A 175 18.38 -2.42 -9.95
C PHE A 175 19.52 -2.12 -10.92
N SER A 176 20.17 -0.96 -10.79
CA SER A 176 21.30 -0.61 -11.65
C SER A 176 22.39 -1.67 -11.59
N LYS A 177 22.66 -2.26 -10.41
CA LYS A 177 23.66 -3.32 -10.26
C LYS A 177 23.21 -4.67 -10.85
N LEU A 178 21.91 -4.95 -10.86
CA LEU A 178 21.35 -6.21 -11.38
C LEU A 178 21.13 -6.18 -12.90
N CYS A 179 20.88 -5.00 -13.49
CA CYS A 179 20.48 -4.87 -14.89
C CYS A 179 21.47 -4.10 -15.77
N ALA A 180 22.38 -3.29 -15.22
CA ALA A 180 23.36 -2.56 -16.02
C ALA A 180 24.71 -3.30 -16.10
N THR A 181 25.33 -3.26 -17.29
CA THR A 181 26.71 -3.70 -17.51
C THR A 181 27.73 -2.67 -17.02
N GLU A 182 27.31 -1.42 -16.82
CA GLU A 182 28.11 -0.33 -16.26
C GLU A 182 27.27 0.47 -15.24
N THR A 183 27.77 0.65 -14.03
CA THR A 183 27.17 1.53 -13.02
C THR A 183 27.64 2.96 -13.25
N SER A 184 26.74 3.84 -13.71
CA SER A 184 27.03 5.28 -13.70
C SER A 184 27.03 5.80 -12.25
N PRO A 185 27.95 6.69 -11.86
CA PRO A 185 27.94 7.27 -10.53
C PRO A 185 26.63 8.06 -10.31
N LEU A 186 26.13 8.06 -9.08
CA LEU A 186 24.97 8.87 -8.71
C LEU A 186 25.27 10.36 -9.01
N PRO A 187 24.39 11.05 -9.75
CA PRO A 187 24.60 12.45 -10.06
C PRO A 187 24.34 13.33 -8.83
N THR A 188 24.84 14.55 -8.89
CA THR A 188 24.45 15.59 -7.93
C THR A 188 22.97 15.95 -8.16
N MET A 189 22.19 15.97 -7.07
CA MET A 189 20.74 16.22 -7.13
C MET A 189 20.31 17.29 -6.12
N ARG A 190 19.42 18.18 -6.56
CA ARG A 190 18.67 19.09 -5.69
C ARG A 190 17.20 18.70 -5.73
N ILE A 191 16.62 18.42 -4.57
CA ILE A 191 15.31 17.81 -4.47
C ILE A 191 14.42 18.61 -3.53
N LEU A 192 13.23 18.98 -4.00
CA LEU A 192 12.17 19.56 -3.18
C LEU A 192 10.95 18.64 -3.21
N VAL A 193 10.54 18.18 -2.03
CA VAL A 193 9.38 17.31 -1.86
C VAL A 193 8.17 18.13 -1.42
N ASP A 194 7.03 17.89 -2.07
CA ASP A 194 5.71 18.41 -1.71
C ASP A 194 4.70 17.27 -1.68
N GLY A 195 4.00 17.08 -0.56
CA GLY A 195 3.00 16.03 -0.40
C GLY A 195 1.72 16.57 0.24
N ASP A 196 0.57 16.31 -0.40
CA ASP A 196 -0.75 16.70 0.10
C ASP A 196 -1.59 15.51 0.60
N ILE A 197 -1.02 14.29 0.59
CA ILE A 197 -1.65 13.11 1.20
C ILE A 197 -1.73 13.32 2.72
N PRO A 198 -2.93 13.32 3.32
CA PRO A 198 -3.07 13.45 4.76
C PRO A 198 -2.26 12.40 5.53
N PRO A 199 -1.39 12.81 6.48
CA PRO A 199 -0.56 11.87 7.23
C PRO A 199 -1.42 10.95 8.10
N CYS A 200 -0.96 9.71 8.32
CA CYS A 200 -1.63 8.68 9.13
C CYS A 200 -3.06 8.33 8.69
N ALA A 201 -3.50 8.76 7.51
CA ALA A 201 -4.85 8.52 7.00
C ALA A 201 -5.03 7.14 6.36
N GLY A 202 -4.12 6.18 6.57
CA GLY A 202 -4.18 4.91 5.85
C GLY A 202 -4.15 5.05 4.32
N LEU A 203 -3.71 6.20 3.78
CA LEU A 203 -3.67 6.54 2.35
C LEU A 203 -2.33 6.22 1.66
N SER A 204 -1.44 5.54 2.36
CA SER A 204 -0.13 5.09 1.86
C SER A 204 0.80 6.21 1.37
N ALA A 205 0.86 7.31 2.13
CA ALA A 205 1.83 8.37 1.88
C ALA A 205 3.28 7.86 1.86
N SER A 206 3.60 6.83 2.66
CA SER A 206 4.93 6.18 2.66
C SER A 206 5.23 5.54 1.32
N SER A 207 4.34 4.66 0.83
CA SER A 207 4.52 3.95 -0.43
C SER A 207 4.52 4.90 -1.62
N ALA A 208 3.67 5.92 -1.63
CA ALA A 208 3.69 6.98 -2.64
C ALA A 208 5.05 7.72 -2.65
N PHE A 209 5.61 8.02 -1.47
CA PHE A 209 6.91 8.65 -1.38
C PHE A 209 8.05 7.72 -1.81
N VAL A 210 8.00 6.43 -1.47
CA VAL A 210 8.97 5.43 -1.93
C VAL A 210 8.91 5.29 -3.46
N CYS A 211 7.72 5.15 -4.04
CA CYS A 211 7.53 5.02 -5.49
C CYS A 211 8.02 6.26 -6.26
N SER A 212 7.67 7.46 -5.81
CA SER A 212 8.15 8.71 -6.43
C SER A 212 9.65 8.92 -6.25
N SER A 213 10.23 8.53 -5.10
CA SER A 213 11.67 8.60 -4.86
C SER A 213 12.45 7.63 -5.74
N LEU A 214 11.99 6.38 -5.85
CA LEU A 214 12.57 5.38 -6.75
C LEU A 214 12.52 5.87 -8.20
N LEU A 215 11.36 6.36 -8.65
CA LEU A 215 11.20 6.93 -9.99
C LEU A 215 12.15 8.12 -10.22
N ALA A 216 12.28 9.02 -9.24
CA ALA A 216 13.15 10.18 -9.33
C ALA A 216 14.62 9.78 -9.52
N VAL A 217 15.10 8.81 -8.74
CA VAL A 217 16.48 8.33 -8.84
C VAL A 217 16.70 7.61 -10.17
N LEU A 218 15.79 6.71 -10.57
CA LEU A 218 15.88 6.03 -11.87
C LEU A 218 15.92 7.05 -13.03
N ALA A 219 15.03 8.04 -13.03
CA ALA A 219 15.00 9.08 -14.06
C ALA A 219 16.26 9.97 -14.07
N ALA A 220 16.97 10.08 -12.95
CA ALA A 220 18.23 10.81 -12.85
C ALA A 220 19.44 9.97 -13.30
N THR A 221 19.39 8.64 -13.17
CA THR A 221 20.54 7.75 -13.41
C THR A 221 20.46 6.94 -14.69
N THR A 222 19.28 6.84 -15.32
CA THR A 222 19.10 6.07 -16.55
C THR A 222 18.39 6.86 -17.66
N SER A 223 18.76 6.54 -18.90
CA SER A 223 18.06 6.99 -20.10
C SER A 223 16.97 6.02 -20.56
N SER A 224 16.83 4.88 -19.88
CA SER A 224 15.89 3.82 -20.24
C SER A 224 14.46 4.13 -19.79
N MET A 225 13.49 3.63 -20.55
CA MET A 225 12.09 3.64 -20.14
C MET A 225 11.90 2.76 -18.90
N ILE A 226 11.02 3.20 -17.99
CA ILE A 226 10.79 2.52 -16.71
C ILE A 226 9.46 1.78 -16.78
N GLU A 227 9.51 0.46 -16.62
CA GLU A 227 8.33 -0.39 -16.57
C GLU A 227 7.62 -0.28 -15.21
N LYS A 228 6.29 -0.26 -15.21
CA LYS A 228 5.44 -0.16 -14.02
C LYS A 228 5.61 -1.35 -13.09
N SER A 229 5.60 -2.58 -13.63
CA SER A 229 5.75 -3.82 -12.85
C SER A 229 7.08 -3.83 -12.07
N PHE A 230 8.14 -3.38 -12.73
CA PHE A 230 9.47 -3.21 -12.17
C PHE A 230 9.47 -2.15 -11.05
N LEU A 231 8.86 -0.99 -11.29
CA LEU A 231 8.75 0.08 -10.29
C LEU A 231 8.01 -0.41 -9.03
N VAL A 232 6.94 -1.18 -9.20
CA VAL A 232 6.16 -1.75 -8.08
C VAL A 232 6.99 -2.75 -7.29
N ASN A 233 7.56 -3.77 -7.94
CA ASN A 233 8.33 -4.82 -7.26
C ASN A 233 9.52 -4.24 -6.50
N SER A 234 10.24 -3.30 -7.12
CA SER A 234 11.37 -2.62 -6.49
C SER A 234 10.93 -1.75 -5.32
N SER A 235 9.80 -1.04 -5.43
CA SER A 235 9.26 -0.25 -4.32
C SER A 235 8.86 -1.12 -3.14
N VAL A 236 8.23 -2.28 -3.39
CA VAL A 236 7.84 -3.26 -2.35
C VAL A 236 9.06 -3.75 -1.59
N ILE A 237 10.09 -4.20 -2.29
CA ILE A 237 11.32 -4.70 -1.68
C ILE A 237 12.01 -3.60 -0.88
N SER A 238 12.04 -2.39 -1.43
CA SER A 238 12.70 -1.24 -0.82
C SER A 238 12.00 -0.75 0.43
N GLU A 239 10.67 -0.71 0.46
CA GLU A 239 9.92 -0.23 1.63
C GLU A 239 10.06 -1.19 2.83
N ARG A 240 10.22 -2.49 2.58
CA ARG A 240 10.40 -3.50 3.64
C ARG A 240 11.66 -3.31 4.47
N VAL A 241 12.67 -2.63 3.93
CA VAL A 241 13.88 -2.31 4.70
C VAL A 241 13.60 -1.34 5.86
N LEU A 242 12.43 -0.69 5.86
CA LEU A 242 11.95 0.19 6.93
C LEU A 242 11.23 -0.59 8.04
N GLY A 243 11.25 -1.92 8.02
CA GLY A 243 10.76 -2.79 9.10
C GLY A 243 9.30 -3.20 9.00
N VAL A 244 8.61 -2.91 7.90
CA VAL A 244 7.21 -3.29 7.68
C VAL A 244 7.15 -4.43 6.66
N ASN A 245 6.54 -5.57 7.01
CA ASN A 245 6.37 -6.72 6.12
C ASN A 245 5.18 -6.52 5.15
N SER A 246 5.18 -5.40 4.42
CA SER A 246 4.10 -5.01 3.51
C SER A 246 3.98 -6.01 2.35
N GLY A 247 2.76 -6.17 1.84
CA GLY A 247 2.50 -6.90 0.60
C GLY A 247 2.92 -6.07 -0.61
N GLY A 248 1.99 -5.78 -1.52
CA GLY A 248 2.30 -4.98 -2.72
C GLY A 248 1.17 -4.07 -3.18
N MET A 249 0.06 -4.04 -2.44
CA MET A 249 -1.15 -3.30 -2.83
C MET A 249 -0.88 -1.81 -3.01
N ASP A 250 -0.17 -1.20 -2.06
CA ASP A 250 -0.03 0.25 -1.96
C ASP A 250 0.76 0.80 -3.14
N GLN A 251 1.90 0.16 -3.42
CA GLN A 251 2.79 0.47 -4.53
C GLN A 251 2.10 0.18 -5.86
N ALA A 252 1.42 -0.97 -5.98
CA ALA A 252 0.68 -1.31 -7.19
C ALA A 252 -0.43 -0.30 -7.49
N ALA A 253 -1.23 0.07 -6.49
CA ALA A 253 -2.28 1.07 -6.65
C ALA A 253 -1.72 2.43 -7.05
N SER A 254 -0.61 2.82 -6.43
CA SER A 254 0.04 4.08 -6.70
C SER A 254 0.59 4.15 -8.13
N VAL A 255 1.23 3.08 -8.61
CA VAL A 255 1.85 3.04 -9.94
C VAL A 255 0.85 2.78 -11.07
N PHE A 256 -0.05 1.81 -10.90
CA PHE A 256 -0.99 1.39 -11.95
C PHE A 256 -2.30 2.20 -11.98
N GLY A 257 -2.46 3.21 -11.11
CA GLY A 257 -3.63 4.09 -11.07
C GLY A 257 -4.10 4.56 -12.45
N VAL A 258 -5.42 4.46 -12.69
CA VAL A 258 -6.07 4.99 -13.88
C VAL A 258 -7.25 5.85 -13.42
N ARG A 259 -7.33 7.08 -13.91
CA ARG A 259 -8.44 8.00 -13.61
C ARG A 259 -9.79 7.33 -13.83
N ASP A 260 -10.71 7.55 -12.90
CA ASP A 260 -12.08 7.00 -12.89
C ASP A 260 -12.19 5.46 -12.79
N HIS A 261 -11.09 4.76 -12.50
CA HIS A 261 -11.07 3.30 -12.33
C HIS A 261 -10.55 2.89 -10.95
N ALA A 262 -11.22 1.91 -10.35
CA ALA A 262 -10.57 1.04 -9.37
C ALA A 262 -9.61 0.09 -10.10
N LEU A 263 -8.76 -0.62 -9.36
CA LEU A 263 -7.80 -1.56 -9.90
C LEU A 263 -8.01 -2.91 -9.24
N LEU A 264 -8.30 -3.95 -10.01
CA LEU A 264 -8.13 -5.32 -9.53
C LEU A 264 -6.65 -5.66 -9.63
N VAL A 265 -5.95 -5.62 -8.50
CA VAL A 265 -4.52 -5.91 -8.41
C VAL A 265 -4.33 -7.37 -8.05
N ASP A 266 -3.60 -8.11 -8.89
CA ASP A 266 -3.13 -9.47 -8.61
C ASP A 266 -1.62 -9.44 -8.40
N PHE A 267 -1.12 -10.36 -7.58
CA PHE A 267 0.29 -10.44 -7.18
C PHE A 267 1.01 -11.65 -7.81
N ARG A 268 0.28 -12.54 -8.49
CA ARG A 268 0.83 -13.76 -9.11
C ARG A 268 0.52 -13.88 -10.61
N PRO A 269 1.42 -14.51 -11.40
CA PRO A 269 2.81 -14.87 -11.05
C PRO A 269 3.74 -13.64 -10.97
N LEU A 270 3.32 -12.54 -11.58
CA LEU A 270 3.90 -11.21 -11.46
C LEU A 270 2.79 -10.24 -11.06
N VAL A 271 3.15 -9.13 -10.43
CA VAL A 271 2.18 -8.08 -10.11
C VAL A 271 1.53 -7.56 -11.40
N SER A 272 0.20 -7.55 -11.41
CA SER A 272 -0.60 -7.01 -12.50
C SER A 272 -1.78 -6.23 -11.95
N ALA A 273 -2.26 -5.26 -12.70
CA ALA A 273 -3.40 -4.44 -12.29
C ALA A 273 -4.35 -4.28 -13.47
N LYS A 274 -5.57 -4.77 -13.31
CA LYS A 274 -6.64 -4.59 -14.29
C LYS A 274 -7.54 -3.42 -13.87
N PRO A 275 -7.64 -2.35 -14.67
CA PRO A 275 -8.60 -1.28 -14.41
C PRO A 275 -10.03 -1.82 -14.41
N VAL A 276 -10.80 -1.45 -13.39
CA VAL A 276 -12.23 -1.76 -13.23
C VAL A 276 -12.95 -0.43 -13.06
N ARG A 277 -13.71 -0.04 -14.08
CA ARG A 277 -14.41 1.24 -14.10
C ARG A 277 -15.44 1.29 -12.97
N VAL A 278 -15.51 2.42 -12.26
CA VAL A 278 -16.58 2.65 -11.29
C VAL A 278 -17.91 2.82 -12.04
N LEU A 279 -19.03 2.35 -11.48
CA LEU A 279 -20.34 2.39 -12.15
C LEU A 279 -20.77 3.83 -12.48
N ASP A 280 -21.05 4.08 -13.77
CA ASP A 280 -21.68 5.32 -14.24
C ASP A 280 -23.14 5.35 -13.81
N THR A 281 -23.44 6.15 -12.78
CA THR A 281 -24.78 6.26 -12.20
C THR A 281 -25.24 7.71 -12.17
N VAL A 282 -26.56 7.92 -12.12
CA VAL A 282 -27.17 9.22 -11.84
C VAL A 282 -28.02 9.10 -10.57
N PRO A 283 -27.63 9.78 -9.48
CA PRO A 283 -26.41 10.58 -9.30
C PRO A 283 -25.13 9.70 -9.24
N PRO A 284 -23.94 10.24 -9.61
CA PRO A 284 -22.69 9.48 -9.61
C PRO A 284 -22.34 8.87 -8.26
N LEU A 285 -21.65 7.73 -8.27
CA LEU A 285 -21.06 7.16 -7.05
C LEU A 285 -19.79 7.95 -6.69
N CYS A 286 -19.60 8.18 -5.40
CA CYS A 286 -18.47 8.86 -4.80
C CYS A 286 -18.00 8.08 -3.58
N PHE A 287 -16.78 8.34 -3.15
CA PHE A 287 -16.26 7.79 -1.90
C PHE A 287 -15.98 8.93 -0.93
N VAL A 288 -16.39 8.78 0.32
CA VAL A 288 -16.02 9.70 1.40
C VAL A 288 -14.97 9.02 2.27
N LEU A 289 -13.87 9.72 2.50
CA LEU A 289 -12.79 9.34 3.40
C LEU A 289 -12.95 10.11 4.70
N ALA A 290 -12.84 9.40 5.81
CA ALA A 290 -12.86 9.99 7.15
C ALA A 290 -11.75 9.38 8.01
N ASN A 291 -10.83 10.23 8.48
CA ASN A 291 -9.73 9.87 9.35
C ASN A 291 -10.19 9.83 10.81
N SER A 292 -9.97 8.71 11.49
CA SER A 292 -10.23 8.57 12.93
C SER A 292 -9.33 9.45 13.80
N LEU A 293 -8.24 9.97 13.24
CA LEU A 293 -7.17 10.66 13.97
C LEU A 293 -6.46 9.78 15.02
N VAL A 294 -6.79 8.48 15.06
CA VAL A 294 -6.02 7.46 15.74
C VAL A 294 -4.93 6.97 14.80
N VAL A 295 -3.68 6.99 15.27
CA VAL A 295 -2.53 6.54 14.48
C VAL A 295 -2.66 5.04 14.21
N ALA A 296 -2.75 4.67 12.92
CA ALA A 296 -2.82 3.27 12.50
C ALA A 296 -1.58 2.48 12.95
N ALA A 297 -1.77 1.22 13.34
CA ALA A 297 -0.73 0.40 13.96
C ALA A 297 0.23 -0.27 12.94
N ASN A 298 0.81 0.47 11.99
CA ASN A 298 1.69 -0.05 10.93
C ASN A 298 3.13 0.47 10.96
N ARG A 299 3.57 1.03 12.08
CA ARG A 299 4.94 1.52 12.25
C ARG A 299 5.81 0.45 12.89
N ALA A 300 7.12 0.57 12.75
CA ALA A 300 8.10 -0.34 13.37
C ALA A 300 7.87 -0.54 14.88
N GLU A 301 7.27 0.44 15.55
CA GLU A 301 6.96 0.40 16.98
C GLU A 301 5.77 -0.49 17.36
N THR A 302 4.64 -0.38 16.64
CA THR A 302 3.39 -1.09 16.96
C THR A 302 3.21 -2.36 16.12
N GLY A 303 3.83 -2.42 14.94
CA GLY A 303 3.79 -3.55 14.02
C GLY A 303 4.11 -4.90 14.67
N PRO A 304 5.07 -4.99 15.63
CA PRO A 304 5.35 -6.23 16.33
C PRO A 304 4.19 -6.84 17.12
N ASP A 305 3.20 -6.05 17.54
CA ASP A 305 2.03 -6.52 18.30
C ASP A 305 0.77 -6.67 17.42
N THR A 306 0.78 -6.06 16.23
CA THR A 306 -0.39 -5.97 15.35
C THR A 306 -0.08 -6.56 13.97
N TYR A 307 0.36 -5.74 13.03
CA TYR A 307 0.48 -6.06 11.60
C TYR A 307 1.39 -7.26 11.35
N ASN A 308 2.59 -7.28 11.95
CA ASN A 308 3.54 -8.37 11.70
C ASN A 308 3.05 -9.69 12.31
N VAL A 309 2.33 -9.65 13.43
CA VAL A 309 1.70 -10.85 14.03
C VAL A 309 0.72 -11.47 13.05
N ARG A 310 -0.14 -10.65 12.42
CA ARG A 310 -1.13 -11.12 11.45
C ARG A 310 -0.52 -11.81 10.23
N VAL A 311 0.60 -11.28 9.74
CA VAL A 311 1.34 -11.90 8.63
C VAL A 311 1.89 -13.28 9.03
N VAL A 312 2.40 -13.41 10.26
CA VAL A 312 2.89 -14.67 10.82
C VAL A 312 1.74 -15.67 11.02
N GLU A 313 0.60 -15.23 11.56
CA GLU A 313 -0.61 -16.04 11.73
C GLU A 313 -1.05 -16.67 10.40
N ALA A 314 -1.12 -15.88 9.33
CA ALA A 314 -1.52 -16.37 8.01
C ALA A 314 -0.55 -17.40 7.42
N VAL A 315 0.76 -17.17 7.54
CA VAL A 315 1.80 -18.06 7.00
C VAL A 315 1.84 -19.39 7.76
N LEU A 316 1.80 -19.34 9.10
CA LEU A 316 1.78 -20.54 9.93
C LEU A 316 0.51 -21.36 9.70
N ALA A 317 -0.64 -20.70 9.54
CA ALA A 317 -1.89 -21.38 9.22
C ALA A 317 -1.80 -22.10 7.86
N ALA A 318 -1.27 -21.43 6.82
CA ALA A 318 -1.11 -22.04 5.49
C ALA A 318 -0.21 -23.29 5.52
N GLU A 319 0.92 -23.24 6.23
CA GLU A 319 1.85 -24.37 6.36
C GLU A 319 1.24 -25.55 7.12
N ILE A 320 0.51 -25.29 8.22
CA ILE A 320 -0.19 -26.33 8.98
C ILE A 320 -1.29 -26.98 8.14
N LEU A 321 -2.10 -26.17 7.45
CA LEU A 321 -3.17 -26.65 6.59
C LEU A 321 -2.62 -27.50 5.44
N ALA A 322 -1.56 -27.05 4.78
CA ALA A 322 -0.94 -27.79 3.69
C ALA A 322 -0.41 -29.16 4.13
N ARG A 323 0.20 -29.21 5.32
CA ARG A 323 0.65 -30.47 5.94
C ARG A 323 -0.52 -31.39 6.27
N LYS A 324 -1.55 -30.88 6.96
CA LYS A 324 -2.68 -31.69 7.42
C LYS A 324 -3.47 -32.31 6.28
N TYR A 325 -3.72 -31.55 5.21
CA TYR A 325 -4.49 -32.01 4.04
C TYR A 325 -3.61 -32.59 2.91
N ASN A 326 -2.31 -32.73 3.15
CA ASN A 326 -1.33 -33.29 2.21
C ASN A 326 -1.44 -32.69 0.80
N VAL A 327 -1.52 -31.35 0.71
CA VAL A 327 -1.73 -30.63 -0.56
C VAL A 327 -0.44 -30.35 -1.34
N GLY A 328 0.67 -30.93 -0.88
CA GLY A 328 1.99 -30.71 -1.43
C GLY A 328 2.63 -29.40 -0.96
N ARG A 329 3.77 -29.06 -1.57
CA ARG A 329 4.54 -27.87 -1.22
C ARG A 329 3.86 -26.60 -1.75
N LEU A 330 3.65 -25.64 -0.85
CA LEU A 330 3.18 -24.31 -1.19
C LEU A 330 4.30 -23.48 -1.83
N GLU A 331 3.93 -22.55 -2.70
CA GLU A 331 4.87 -21.55 -3.20
C GLU A 331 5.32 -20.62 -2.05
N ILE A 332 6.62 -20.33 -1.99
CA ILE A 332 7.22 -19.59 -0.88
C ILE A 332 7.28 -18.11 -1.23
N ARG A 333 6.64 -17.29 -0.40
CA ARG A 333 6.73 -15.82 -0.48
C ARG A 333 8.02 -15.32 0.14
N ASP A 334 8.91 -14.75 -0.68
CA ASP A 334 10.12 -14.03 -0.24
C ASP A 334 11.03 -14.81 0.72
N GLY A 335 11.09 -16.13 0.59
CA GLY A 335 11.82 -17.02 1.50
C GLY A 335 11.22 -17.16 2.91
N PHE A 336 10.03 -16.60 3.16
CA PHE A 336 9.37 -16.59 4.47
C PHE A 336 8.55 -17.88 4.69
N GLY A 337 7.60 -18.18 3.80
CA GLY A 337 6.77 -19.38 3.87
C GLY A 337 5.67 -19.41 2.82
N GLY A 338 4.86 -20.46 2.87
CA GLY A 338 3.64 -20.60 2.08
C GLY A 338 2.59 -19.53 2.37
N THR A 339 1.63 -19.40 1.45
CA THR A 339 0.53 -18.43 1.58
C THR A 339 -0.82 -19.14 1.61
N LEU A 340 -1.83 -18.46 2.20
CA LEU A 340 -3.20 -18.97 2.18
C LEU A 340 -3.74 -19.07 0.75
N ARG A 341 -3.31 -18.20 -0.18
CA ARG A 341 -3.60 -18.38 -1.61
C ARG A 341 -2.99 -19.66 -2.16
N GLY A 342 -1.74 -19.93 -1.85
CA GLY A 342 -1.09 -21.18 -2.25
C GLY A 342 -1.84 -22.41 -1.74
N PHE A 343 -2.30 -22.40 -0.49
CA PHE A 343 -3.13 -23.48 0.04
C PHE A 343 -4.47 -23.59 -0.71
N TYR A 344 -5.17 -22.47 -0.92
CA TYR A 344 -6.44 -22.41 -1.67
C TYR A 344 -6.30 -22.99 -3.08
N ASP A 345 -5.27 -22.57 -3.82
CA ASP A 345 -5.00 -23.05 -5.17
C ASP A 345 -4.78 -24.56 -5.19
N ARG A 346 -3.99 -25.10 -4.24
CA ARG A 346 -3.76 -26.55 -4.13
C ARG A 346 -5.01 -27.34 -3.78
N VAL A 347 -5.89 -26.80 -2.93
CA VAL A 347 -7.19 -27.43 -2.65
C VAL A 347 -8.03 -27.49 -3.92
N CYS A 348 -8.11 -26.38 -4.67
CA CYS A 348 -8.85 -26.35 -5.93
C CYS A 348 -8.29 -27.35 -6.95
N GLU A 349 -6.97 -27.46 -7.06
CA GLU A 349 -6.30 -28.45 -7.91
C GLU A 349 -6.64 -29.89 -7.51
N GLN A 350 -6.60 -30.21 -6.21
CA GLN A 350 -6.94 -31.55 -5.70
C GLN A 350 -8.40 -31.93 -5.96
N GLU A 351 -9.32 -30.99 -5.80
CA GLU A 351 -10.75 -31.21 -6.04
C GLU A 351 -11.12 -31.16 -7.53
N GLY A 352 -10.17 -30.85 -8.42
CA GLY A 352 -10.38 -30.73 -9.85
C GLY A 352 -11.26 -29.53 -10.25
N TRP A 353 -11.30 -28.48 -9.42
CA TRP A 353 -12.13 -27.32 -9.68
C TRP A 353 -11.45 -26.34 -10.62
N THR A 354 -12.19 -25.92 -11.65
CA THR A 354 -11.77 -24.83 -12.52
C THR A 354 -12.38 -23.53 -12.00
N MET A 355 -11.52 -22.61 -11.55
CA MET A 355 -11.95 -21.30 -11.07
C MET A 355 -12.31 -20.41 -12.27
N GLY A 356 -13.35 -19.57 -12.13
CA GLY A 356 -13.75 -18.65 -13.19
C GLY A 356 -15.17 -18.09 -13.05
N ASP A 357 -16.10 -18.92 -12.55
CA ASP A 357 -17.47 -18.52 -12.24
C ASP A 357 -17.69 -18.39 -10.72
N ARG A 358 -18.77 -17.69 -10.34
CA ARG A 358 -19.07 -17.36 -8.95
C ARG A 358 -19.42 -18.59 -8.11
N GLU A 359 -20.12 -19.58 -8.67
CA GLU A 359 -20.60 -20.75 -7.93
C GLU A 359 -19.43 -21.67 -7.57
N SER A 360 -18.51 -21.89 -8.51
CA SER A 360 -17.28 -22.64 -8.28
C SER A 360 -16.40 -22.01 -7.20
N GLU A 361 -16.23 -20.69 -7.25
CA GLU A 361 -15.48 -19.93 -6.23
C GLU A 361 -16.16 -19.99 -4.86
N GLU A 362 -17.49 -19.84 -4.81
CA GLU A 362 -18.24 -19.92 -3.55
C GLU A 362 -18.13 -21.32 -2.92
N ARG A 363 -18.19 -22.37 -3.75
CA ARG A 363 -17.95 -23.75 -3.30
C ARG A 363 -16.54 -23.92 -2.75
N ALA A 364 -15.53 -23.39 -3.44
CA ALA A 364 -14.15 -23.49 -3.02
C ALA A 364 -13.89 -22.77 -1.69
N VAL A 365 -14.42 -21.56 -1.53
CA VAL A 365 -14.38 -20.79 -0.28
C VAL A 365 -15.02 -21.58 0.87
N ARG A 366 -16.22 -22.14 0.67
CA ARG A 366 -16.90 -22.93 1.71
C ARG A 366 -16.08 -24.14 2.14
N GLU A 367 -15.49 -24.87 1.19
CA GLU A 367 -14.66 -26.02 1.50
C GLU A 367 -13.38 -25.64 2.23
N VAL A 368 -12.69 -24.60 1.80
CA VAL A 368 -11.45 -24.13 2.45
C VAL A 368 -11.76 -23.62 3.87
N VAL A 369 -12.86 -22.89 4.07
CA VAL A 369 -13.32 -22.46 5.40
C VAL A 369 -13.64 -23.66 6.29
N ARG A 370 -14.32 -24.68 5.77
CA ARG A 370 -14.59 -25.93 6.51
C ARG A 370 -13.28 -26.57 6.98
N ARG A 371 -12.28 -26.69 6.08
CA ARG A 371 -10.95 -27.24 6.41
C ARG A 371 -10.22 -26.42 7.48
N ILE A 372 -10.34 -25.10 7.43
CA ILE A 372 -9.78 -24.20 8.45
C ILE A 372 -10.43 -24.46 9.82
N GLN A 373 -11.76 -24.51 9.88
CA GLN A 373 -12.52 -24.73 11.11
C GLN A 373 -12.23 -26.10 11.74
N GLU A 374 -12.09 -27.15 10.93
CA GLU A 374 -11.70 -28.49 11.38
C GLU A 374 -10.25 -28.60 11.86
N THR A 375 -9.41 -27.63 11.51
CA THR A 375 -7.97 -27.65 11.85
C THR A 375 -7.67 -26.84 13.09
N PHE A 376 -8.40 -25.74 13.26
CA PHE A 376 -8.19 -24.77 14.32
C PHE A 376 -9.45 -24.62 15.17
N GLU A 377 -9.61 -25.49 16.16
CA GLU A 377 -10.80 -25.54 17.01
C GLU A 377 -10.90 -24.38 18.01
N ARG A 378 -9.80 -23.64 18.24
CA ARG A 378 -9.70 -22.55 19.22
C ARG A 378 -9.15 -21.27 18.60
N ASP A 379 -9.34 -20.15 19.30
CA ASP A 379 -8.94 -18.82 18.83
C ASP A 379 -7.50 -18.46 19.25
N ARG A 380 -6.93 -19.24 20.17
CA ARG A 380 -5.62 -18.95 20.78
C ARG A 380 -4.81 -20.22 20.84
N TYR A 381 -3.67 -20.20 20.15
CA TYR A 381 -2.64 -21.24 20.21
C TYR A 381 -1.37 -20.66 20.78
N SER A 382 -0.73 -21.36 21.71
CA SER A 382 0.63 -21.01 22.16
C SER A 382 1.65 -21.34 21.06
N LEU A 383 2.86 -20.79 21.16
CA LEU A 383 3.92 -21.06 20.18
C LEU A 383 4.29 -22.55 20.14
N GLU A 384 4.23 -23.23 21.29
CA GLU A 384 4.50 -24.66 21.40
C GLU A 384 3.44 -25.50 20.69
N GLU A 385 2.16 -25.16 20.85
CA GLU A 385 1.06 -25.87 20.18
C GLU A 385 1.11 -25.67 18.66
N VAL A 386 1.52 -24.49 18.19
CA VAL A 386 1.72 -24.22 16.75
C VAL A 386 2.92 -25.01 16.22
N ALA A 387 4.04 -25.04 16.95
CA ALA A 387 5.21 -25.82 16.57
C ALA A 387 4.92 -27.33 16.51
N GLU A 388 4.14 -27.86 17.46
CA GLU A 388 3.67 -29.23 17.46
C GLU A 388 2.84 -29.54 16.20
N LYS A 389 1.89 -28.67 15.84
CA LYS A 389 1.09 -28.81 14.60
C LYS A 389 1.93 -28.79 13.33
N LEU A 390 3.03 -28.02 13.32
CA LEU A 390 4.00 -28.01 12.22
C LEU A 390 4.92 -29.24 12.21
N GLY A 391 5.00 -29.99 13.32
CA GLY A 391 5.99 -31.04 13.51
C GLY A 391 7.41 -30.51 13.62
N GLN A 392 7.59 -29.33 14.23
CA GLN A 392 8.87 -28.64 14.38
C GLN A 392 9.14 -28.33 15.86
N LYS A 393 10.41 -28.07 16.21
CA LYS A 393 10.75 -27.50 17.51
C LYS A 393 10.34 -26.03 17.56
N THR A 394 9.89 -25.55 18.72
CA THR A 394 9.47 -24.16 18.92
C THR A 394 10.57 -23.18 18.53
N GLU A 395 11.83 -23.46 18.88
CA GLU A 395 12.97 -22.59 18.56
C GLU A 395 13.22 -22.47 17.05
N ASP A 396 13.02 -23.56 16.30
CA ASP A 396 13.22 -23.56 14.84
C ASP A 396 12.10 -22.79 14.13
N MET A 397 10.86 -22.95 14.59
CA MET A 397 9.71 -22.18 14.11
C MET A 397 9.91 -20.68 14.38
N VAL A 398 10.26 -20.30 15.62
CA VAL A 398 10.51 -18.91 16.00
C VAL A 398 11.64 -18.33 15.15
N ARG A 399 12.75 -19.07 15.01
CA ARG A 399 13.89 -18.66 14.18
C ARG A 399 13.48 -18.37 12.74
N LYS A 400 12.63 -19.23 12.15
CA LYS A 400 12.21 -19.08 10.75
C LYS A 400 11.22 -17.93 10.54
N TYR A 401 10.18 -17.84 11.35
CA TYR A 401 9.02 -16.98 11.05
C TYR A 401 8.98 -15.68 11.87
N MET A 402 9.74 -15.56 12.97
CA MET A 402 9.55 -14.48 13.94
C MET A 402 10.82 -13.66 14.19
N THR A 403 11.93 -13.93 13.50
CA THR A 403 13.19 -13.19 13.67
C THR A 403 13.41 -12.11 12.61
N ARG A 404 12.94 -12.34 11.37
CA ARG A 404 13.11 -11.39 10.26
C ARG A 404 12.40 -10.05 10.52
N PHE A 405 11.25 -10.11 11.18
CA PHE A 405 10.50 -8.95 11.63
C PHE A 405 10.23 -9.14 13.12
N PRO A 406 10.36 -8.10 13.97
CA PRO A 406 10.08 -8.25 15.39
C PRO A 406 8.61 -8.63 15.59
N ILE A 407 8.36 -9.63 16.43
CA ILE A 407 7.03 -10.12 16.82
C ILE A 407 6.93 -10.16 18.34
N ARG A 408 5.81 -9.67 18.88
CA ARG A 408 5.46 -9.70 20.30
C ARG A 408 4.09 -10.32 20.47
N ALA A 409 4.03 -11.64 20.41
CA ALA A 409 2.78 -12.39 20.57
C ALA A 409 2.99 -13.62 21.46
N LYS A 410 2.19 -13.72 22.53
CA LYS A 410 2.13 -14.92 23.38
C LYS A 410 1.23 -16.01 22.79
N TYR A 411 0.21 -15.60 22.05
CA TYR A 411 -0.74 -16.49 21.41
C TYR A 411 -0.97 -16.03 19.97
N LEU A 412 -1.32 -17.00 19.12
CA LEU A 412 -1.67 -16.78 17.73
C LEU A 412 -3.11 -17.25 17.49
N ASN A 413 -3.89 -16.44 16.81
CA ASN A 413 -5.20 -16.80 16.27
C ASN A 413 -5.00 -17.25 14.82
N LEU A 414 -5.06 -18.56 14.57
CA LEU A 414 -4.87 -19.10 13.23
C LEU A 414 -6.20 -19.26 12.48
N ARG A 415 -7.30 -19.54 13.21
CA ARG A 415 -8.61 -19.79 12.62
C ARG A 415 -9.16 -18.53 11.97
N ASP A 416 -9.43 -17.51 12.79
CA ASP A 416 -10.26 -16.40 12.34
C ASP A 416 -9.52 -15.53 11.32
N ARG A 417 -8.19 -15.44 11.44
CA ARG A 417 -7.33 -14.76 10.46
C ARG A 417 -7.37 -15.45 9.11
N SER A 418 -7.36 -16.79 9.10
CA SER A 418 -7.47 -17.56 7.86
C SER A 418 -8.86 -17.46 7.26
N ILE A 419 -9.93 -17.55 8.06
CA ILE A 419 -11.31 -17.37 7.58
C ILE A 419 -11.47 -15.97 6.98
N HIS A 420 -11.00 -14.93 7.67
CA HIS A 420 -11.02 -13.57 7.15
C HIS A 420 -10.37 -13.49 5.77
N VAL A 421 -9.15 -14.01 5.61
CA VAL A 421 -8.41 -13.92 4.34
C VAL A 421 -9.14 -14.60 3.20
N ILE A 422 -9.71 -15.79 3.43
CA ILE A 422 -10.41 -16.55 2.39
C ILE A 422 -11.76 -15.92 2.04
N GLU A 423 -12.53 -15.46 3.02
CA GLU A 423 -13.81 -14.81 2.73
C GLU A 423 -13.64 -13.40 2.14
N GLU A 424 -12.61 -12.66 2.57
CA GLU A 424 -12.31 -11.33 2.06
C GLU A 424 -11.88 -11.38 0.59
N SER A 425 -11.09 -12.38 0.19
CA SER A 425 -10.73 -12.57 -1.22
C SER A 425 -11.95 -12.86 -2.09
N PHE A 426 -12.92 -13.63 -1.58
CA PHE A 426 -14.19 -13.85 -2.26
C PHE A 426 -15.02 -12.57 -2.37
N ARG A 427 -15.03 -11.73 -1.33
CA ARG A 427 -15.68 -10.42 -1.37
C ARG A 427 -15.07 -9.51 -2.43
N VAL A 428 -13.74 -9.51 -2.61
CA VAL A 428 -13.06 -8.79 -3.71
C VAL A 428 -13.58 -9.26 -5.06
N LYS A 429 -13.64 -10.59 -5.30
CA LYS A 429 -14.15 -11.15 -6.55
C LYS A 429 -15.60 -10.75 -6.80
N CYS A 430 -16.46 -10.81 -5.77
CA CYS A 430 -17.86 -10.40 -5.87
C CYS A 430 -17.99 -8.90 -6.19
N PHE A 431 -17.21 -8.05 -5.52
CA PHE A 431 -17.23 -6.61 -5.72
C PHE A 431 -16.76 -6.24 -7.13
N SER A 432 -15.62 -6.81 -7.56
CA SER A 432 -15.10 -6.66 -8.92
C SER A 432 -16.11 -7.12 -9.96
N SER A 433 -16.76 -8.27 -9.73
CA SER A 433 -17.80 -8.79 -10.63
C SER A 433 -19.02 -7.88 -10.67
N LEU A 434 -19.45 -7.25 -9.56
CA LEU A 434 -20.54 -6.28 -9.58
C LEU A 434 -20.19 -5.01 -10.37
N LEU A 435 -18.95 -4.54 -10.29
CA LEU A 435 -18.47 -3.43 -11.11
C LEU A 435 -18.32 -3.82 -12.59
N ALA A 436 -17.94 -5.06 -12.90
CA ALA A 436 -17.74 -5.55 -14.27
C ALA A 436 -19.02 -6.05 -14.94
N SER A 437 -19.98 -6.57 -14.17
CA SER A 437 -21.26 -7.15 -14.65
C SER A 437 -22.27 -6.10 -15.08
N SER A 438 -21.94 -4.81 -14.97
CA SER A 438 -22.60 -3.76 -15.74
C SER A 438 -22.28 -3.97 -17.23
N THR A 439 -22.96 -4.94 -17.82
CA THR A 439 -23.02 -5.29 -19.24
C THR A 439 -23.59 -4.15 -20.11
N HIS A 440 -23.77 -2.97 -19.54
CA HIS A 440 -23.89 -1.71 -20.25
C HIS A 440 -22.73 -0.76 -19.89
N HIS A 441 -21.49 -1.09 -20.25
CA HIS A 441 -20.38 -0.13 -20.24
C HIS A 441 -20.61 1.14 -21.10
N LEU A 442 -21.79 1.26 -21.73
CA LEU A 442 -22.26 2.41 -22.52
C LEU A 442 -23.56 3.06 -21.98
N ARG A 443 -24.18 2.55 -20.91
CA ARG A 443 -25.44 3.11 -20.38
C ARG A 443 -25.30 3.53 -18.94
N THR A 444 -25.55 4.82 -18.70
CA THR A 444 -25.69 5.39 -17.36
C THR A 444 -26.91 4.81 -16.65
N LEU A 445 -26.70 4.24 -15.46
CA LEU A 445 -27.79 3.67 -14.64
C LEU A 445 -28.46 4.78 -13.83
N SER A 446 -29.78 4.90 -13.90
CA SER A 446 -30.53 5.92 -13.15
C SER A 446 -31.29 5.33 -11.98
N GLY A 447 -31.40 6.08 -10.88
CA GLY A 447 -32.36 5.85 -9.79
C GLY A 447 -32.60 4.39 -9.36
N SER A 448 -33.66 3.77 -9.89
CA SER A 448 -34.05 2.40 -9.56
C SER A 448 -33.12 1.32 -10.12
N GLU A 449 -32.45 1.57 -11.25
CA GLU A 449 -31.55 0.61 -11.91
C GLU A 449 -30.20 0.52 -11.19
N SER A 450 -29.71 1.61 -10.62
CA SER A 450 -28.44 1.65 -9.89
C SER A 450 -28.56 1.18 -8.44
N ARG A 451 -29.76 1.25 -7.85
CA ARG A 451 -30.00 0.94 -6.44
C ARG A 451 -29.57 -0.49 -6.03
N PRO A 452 -29.91 -1.56 -6.77
CA PRO A 452 -29.46 -2.91 -6.39
C PRO A 452 -27.94 -3.05 -6.35
N TYR A 453 -27.23 -2.40 -7.27
CA TYR A 453 -25.76 -2.38 -7.29
C TYR A 453 -25.18 -1.59 -6.12
N PHE A 454 -25.74 -0.41 -5.84
CA PHE A 454 -25.33 0.43 -4.71
C PHE A 454 -25.50 -0.31 -3.38
N ASP A 455 -26.66 -0.95 -3.18
CA ASP A 455 -26.97 -1.72 -1.98
C ASP A 455 -26.07 -2.97 -1.87
N ALA A 456 -25.83 -3.69 -2.98
CA ALA A 456 -24.97 -4.88 -3.00
C ALA A 456 -23.48 -4.56 -2.75
N LEU A 457 -22.94 -3.50 -3.38
CA LEU A 457 -21.57 -3.03 -3.12
C LEU A 457 -21.43 -2.58 -1.67
N GLY A 458 -22.42 -1.85 -1.15
CA GLY A 458 -22.46 -1.43 0.25
C GLY A 458 -22.49 -2.60 1.23
N ALA A 459 -23.30 -3.63 0.94
CA ALA A 459 -23.35 -4.86 1.74
C ALA A 459 -22.00 -5.58 1.79
N LEU A 460 -21.28 -5.67 0.67
CA LEU A 460 -19.93 -6.24 0.63
C LEU A 460 -18.93 -5.43 1.47
N MET A 461 -18.96 -4.10 1.41
CA MET A 461 -18.11 -3.25 2.24
C MET A 461 -18.42 -3.43 3.73
N ASN A 462 -19.70 -3.50 4.11
CA ASN A 462 -20.11 -3.70 5.50
C ASN A 462 -19.72 -5.09 6.02
N ALA A 463 -19.82 -6.13 5.18
CA ALA A 463 -19.35 -7.48 5.52
C ALA A 463 -17.82 -7.52 5.69
N SER A 464 -17.08 -6.80 4.84
CA SER A 464 -15.64 -6.61 5.00
C SER A 464 -15.32 -5.91 6.33
N GLN A 465 -16.00 -4.81 6.68
CA GLN A 465 -15.82 -4.14 7.99
C GLN A 465 -16.06 -5.09 9.16
N ALA A 466 -17.17 -5.84 9.14
CA ALA A 466 -17.48 -6.79 10.20
C ALA A 466 -16.43 -7.89 10.31
N SER A 467 -15.87 -8.35 9.19
CA SER A 467 -14.79 -9.33 9.17
C SER A 467 -13.47 -8.74 9.71
N CYS A 468 -13.12 -7.51 9.32
CA CYS A 468 -11.96 -6.79 9.87
C CYS A 468 -12.05 -6.59 11.39
N ALA A 469 -13.25 -6.25 11.90
CA ALA A 469 -13.48 -6.06 13.33
C ALA A 469 -13.49 -7.39 14.10
N ASN A 470 -14.26 -8.38 13.64
CA ASN A 470 -14.58 -9.57 14.45
C ASN A 470 -13.65 -10.76 14.19
N LEU A 471 -13.22 -10.96 12.94
CA LEU A 471 -12.38 -12.11 12.55
C LEU A 471 -10.91 -11.74 12.47
N PHE A 472 -10.60 -10.54 12.00
CA PHE A 472 -9.22 -10.10 11.84
C PHE A 472 -8.69 -9.28 13.00
N ASP A 473 -9.58 -8.72 13.82
CA ASP A 473 -9.24 -7.91 14.99
C ASP A 473 -8.25 -6.79 14.61
N CYS A 474 -8.65 -5.99 13.61
CA CYS A 474 -7.91 -4.83 13.12
C CYS A 474 -8.75 -3.55 12.99
N SER A 475 -9.96 -3.52 13.56
CA SER A 475 -10.72 -2.27 13.73
C SER A 475 -10.34 -1.55 15.04
N CYS A 476 -11.02 -0.44 15.34
CA CYS A 476 -11.02 0.20 16.65
C CYS A 476 -12.35 0.93 16.89
N PRO A 477 -12.69 1.32 18.13
CA PRO A 477 -13.96 1.98 18.44
C PRO A 477 -14.24 3.22 17.59
N GLU A 478 -13.21 4.02 17.32
CA GLU A 478 -13.29 5.22 16.49
C GLU A 478 -13.67 4.91 15.04
N VAL A 479 -13.03 3.90 14.47
CA VAL A 479 -13.29 3.43 13.11
C VAL A 479 -14.72 2.90 13.04
N ASP A 480 -15.13 2.08 14.00
CA ASP A 480 -16.48 1.51 14.04
C ASP A 480 -17.54 2.62 14.15
N GLU A 481 -17.32 3.62 15.00
CA GLU A 481 -18.17 4.80 15.16
C GLU A 481 -18.29 5.60 13.87
N LEU A 482 -17.17 5.90 13.20
CA LEU A 482 -17.15 6.57 11.89
C LEU A 482 -17.99 5.81 10.85
N THR A 483 -17.84 4.47 10.77
CA THR A 483 -18.62 3.68 9.81
C THR A 483 -20.12 3.73 10.09
N GLN A 484 -20.52 3.75 11.37
CA GLN A 484 -21.92 3.81 11.78
C GLN A 484 -22.52 5.19 11.46
N ILE A 485 -21.79 6.27 11.74
CA ILE A 485 -22.22 7.63 11.40
C ILE A 485 -22.37 7.77 9.88
N ALA A 486 -21.36 7.38 9.09
CA ALA A 486 -21.42 7.50 7.63
C ALA A 486 -22.65 6.80 7.04
N ARG A 487 -22.99 5.59 7.52
CA ARG A 487 -24.20 4.86 7.09
C ARG A 487 -25.49 5.59 7.46
N ARG A 488 -25.60 6.15 8.67
CA ARG A 488 -26.79 6.91 9.11
C ARG A 488 -27.08 8.12 8.22
N TYR A 489 -26.04 8.74 7.65
CA TYR A 489 -26.16 9.92 6.80
C TYR A 489 -26.21 9.63 5.29
N GLY A 490 -26.23 8.36 4.89
CA GLY A 490 -26.52 7.96 3.50
C GLY A 490 -25.42 7.17 2.77
N ALA A 491 -24.38 6.70 3.45
CA ALA A 491 -23.47 5.72 2.87
C ALA A 491 -24.13 4.33 2.78
N ALA A 492 -24.02 3.64 1.63
CA ALA A 492 -24.49 2.25 1.51
C ALA A 492 -23.61 1.28 2.28
N GLY A 493 -22.29 1.51 2.23
CA GLY A 493 -21.32 0.71 2.95
C GLY A 493 -20.18 1.59 3.44
N SER A 494 -19.63 1.24 4.59
CA SER A 494 -18.49 1.93 5.17
C SER A 494 -17.61 0.95 5.92
N ARG A 495 -16.30 1.04 5.66
CA ARG A 495 -15.28 0.17 6.24
C ARG A 495 -14.00 0.92 6.50
N MET A 496 -13.14 0.39 7.36
CA MET A 496 -11.75 0.82 7.47
C MET A 496 -11.01 0.67 6.14
N THR A 497 -9.94 1.41 5.93
CA THR A 497 -9.04 1.25 4.78
C THR A 497 -7.59 1.43 5.20
N GLY A 498 -6.70 0.62 4.63
CA GLY A 498 -5.32 0.52 5.07
C GLY A 498 -5.17 -0.41 6.27
N THR A 499 -4.11 -0.21 7.05
CA THR A 499 -3.62 -1.24 7.97
C THR A 499 -4.50 -1.52 9.19
N GLY A 500 -5.37 -0.60 9.60
CA GLY A 500 -6.24 -0.76 10.76
C GLY A 500 -5.66 -0.32 12.09
N TRP A 501 -6.39 -0.66 13.16
CA TRP A 501 -6.19 -0.20 14.54
C TRP A 501 -6.15 1.34 14.64
N GLY A 502 -7.03 2.00 13.89
CA GLY A 502 -7.01 3.44 13.64
C GLY A 502 -7.02 3.73 12.13
N GLY A 503 -6.48 4.89 11.74
CA GLY A 503 -6.41 5.32 10.34
C GLY A 503 -7.75 5.81 9.80
N CYS A 504 -8.07 5.48 8.54
CA CYS A 504 -9.25 5.98 7.86
C CYS A 504 -10.34 4.94 7.65
N THR A 505 -11.54 5.47 7.39
CA THR A 505 -12.64 4.75 6.77
C THR A 505 -12.87 5.24 5.35
N VAL A 506 -13.40 4.34 4.50
CA VAL A 506 -13.94 4.64 3.18
C VAL A 506 -15.41 4.28 3.15
N SER A 507 -16.23 5.23 2.70
CA SER A 507 -17.68 5.10 2.61
C SER A 507 -18.15 5.27 1.17
N LEU A 508 -18.97 4.33 0.67
CA LEU A 508 -19.60 4.43 -0.65
C LEU A 508 -20.87 5.29 -0.55
N VAL A 509 -20.89 6.42 -1.25
CA VAL A 509 -21.94 7.44 -1.14
C VAL A 509 -22.38 7.87 -2.53
N ARG A 510 -23.66 8.20 -2.70
CA ARG A 510 -24.12 8.90 -3.91
C ARG A 510 -23.72 10.37 -3.88
N ALA A 511 -23.43 10.98 -5.02
CA ALA A 511 -22.97 12.36 -5.10
C ALA A 511 -23.92 13.37 -4.41
N ASP A 512 -25.23 13.15 -4.48
CA ASP A 512 -26.26 13.98 -3.82
C ASP A 512 -26.30 13.83 -2.29
N LYS A 513 -25.61 12.83 -1.73
CA LYS A 513 -25.51 12.55 -0.29
C LYS A 513 -24.13 12.79 0.31
N VAL A 514 -23.15 13.18 -0.50
CA VAL A 514 -21.78 13.46 -0.01
C VAL A 514 -21.79 14.55 1.07
N ALA A 515 -22.51 15.65 0.85
CA ALA A 515 -22.59 16.75 1.81
C ALA A 515 -23.23 16.31 3.14
N ASP A 516 -24.32 15.52 3.08
CA ASP A 516 -25.00 14.99 4.26
C ASP A 516 -24.06 14.12 5.10
N VAL A 517 -23.32 13.20 4.45
CA VAL A 517 -22.36 12.30 5.11
C VAL A 517 -21.21 13.10 5.74
N ILE A 518 -20.59 14.02 5.01
CA ILE A 518 -19.48 14.83 5.53
C ILE A 518 -19.96 15.67 6.73
N ASN A 519 -21.12 16.32 6.63
CA ASN A 519 -21.66 17.14 7.72
C ASN A 519 -22.04 16.29 8.95
N GLY A 520 -22.60 15.10 8.73
CA GLY A 520 -22.89 14.14 9.80
C GLY A 520 -21.64 13.72 10.56
N LEU A 521 -20.56 13.38 9.83
CA LEU A 521 -19.26 13.04 10.42
C LEU A 521 -18.65 14.23 11.18
N LYS A 522 -18.67 15.44 10.59
CA LYS A 522 -18.21 16.67 11.25
C LYS A 522 -18.96 16.92 12.55
N LYS A 523 -20.28 16.76 12.55
CA LYS A 523 -21.15 17.04 13.69
C LYS A 523 -21.06 15.99 14.80
N GLU A 524 -21.12 14.71 14.45
CA GLU A 524 -21.29 13.64 15.44
C GLU A 524 -19.98 12.99 15.89
N TYR A 525 -18.94 13.05 15.06
CA TYR A 525 -17.64 12.48 15.40
C TYR A 525 -16.63 13.58 15.76
N TYR A 526 -16.28 14.43 14.79
CA TYR A 526 -15.18 15.38 14.97
C TYR A 526 -15.51 16.47 15.99
N ALA A 527 -16.69 17.10 15.93
CA ALA A 527 -17.07 18.13 16.89
C ALA A 527 -17.23 17.59 18.32
N VAL A 528 -17.43 16.28 18.49
CA VAL A 528 -17.59 15.62 19.80
C VAL A 528 -16.24 15.20 20.37
N ARG A 529 -15.40 14.53 19.57
CA ARG A 529 -14.11 13.99 20.03
C ARG A 529 -12.94 14.96 19.92
N TYR A 530 -12.98 15.88 18.95
CA TYR A 530 -11.88 16.79 18.61
C TYR A 530 -12.40 18.23 18.36
N PRO A 531 -13.07 18.86 19.35
CA PRO A 531 -13.67 20.18 19.20
C PRO A 531 -12.66 21.29 18.86
N GLU A 532 -11.37 21.06 19.09
CA GLU A 532 -10.26 21.97 18.86
C GLU A 532 -9.72 21.98 17.42
N LEU A 533 -10.19 21.09 16.54
CA LEU A 533 -9.72 21.04 15.16
C LEU A 533 -10.04 22.35 14.44
N SER A 534 -9.01 22.94 13.83
CA SER A 534 -9.19 24.04 12.88
C SER A 534 -9.96 23.58 11.65
N ALA A 535 -10.56 24.53 10.92
CA ALA A 535 -11.27 24.24 9.67
C ALA A 535 -10.40 23.48 8.66
N SER A 536 -9.12 23.86 8.53
CA SER A 536 -8.17 23.20 7.62
C SER A 536 -7.87 21.76 8.05
N GLN A 537 -7.69 21.50 9.36
CA GLN A 537 -7.50 20.13 9.85
C GLN A 537 -8.75 19.27 9.62
N LEU A 538 -9.93 19.86 9.76
CA LEU A 538 -11.20 19.16 9.52
C LEU A 538 -11.41 18.81 8.04
N GLU A 539 -11.02 19.70 7.13
CA GLU A 539 -11.01 19.44 5.67
C GLU A 539 -10.03 18.31 5.29
N GLN A 540 -8.87 18.23 5.98
CA GLN A 540 -7.93 17.12 5.81
C GLN A 540 -8.40 15.82 6.47
N ALA A 541 -9.26 15.91 7.49
CA ALA A 541 -9.76 14.75 8.21
C ALA A 541 -10.92 14.06 7.48
N VAL A 542 -11.80 14.83 6.79
CA VAL A 542 -12.96 14.28 6.10
C VAL A 542 -13.24 14.98 4.76
N PHE A 543 -13.20 14.20 3.67
CA PHE A 543 -13.34 14.71 2.31
C PHE A 543 -13.82 13.63 1.34
N ALA A 544 -14.34 14.06 0.19
CA ALA A 544 -14.70 13.16 -0.89
C ALA A 544 -13.51 12.89 -1.81
N ILE A 545 -13.44 11.67 -2.36
CA ILE A 545 -12.41 11.27 -3.32
C ILE A 545 -13.00 10.62 -4.56
N ARG A 546 -12.22 10.67 -5.63
CA ARG A 546 -12.43 9.96 -6.89
C ARG A 546 -11.15 9.22 -7.28
N PRO A 547 -11.24 8.17 -8.11
CA PRO A 547 -10.06 7.48 -8.60
C PRO A 547 -9.16 8.41 -9.44
N GLY A 548 -7.92 8.56 -9.02
CA GLY A 548 -6.89 9.37 -9.68
C GLY A 548 -6.03 8.57 -10.67
N ASN A 549 -5.20 9.28 -11.43
CA ASN A 549 -4.15 8.65 -12.23
C ASN A 549 -3.01 8.12 -11.33
N GLY A 550 -2.25 7.17 -11.86
CA GLY A 550 -1.10 6.56 -11.20
C GLY A 550 0.17 7.40 -11.25
N THR A 551 1.30 6.76 -11.00
CA THR A 551 2.63 7.36 -11.01
C THR A 551 3.01 7.85 -12.40
N VAL A 552 3.58 9.06 -12.48
CA VAL A 552 4.02 9.68 -13.73
C VAL A 552 5.36 10.41 -13.55
N LEU A 553 6.10 10.55 -14.64
CA LEU A 553 7.23 11.47 -14.72
C LEU A 553 6.77 12.75 -15.43
N ALA A 554 6.82 13.89 -14.77
CA ALA A 554 6.35 15.15 -15.31
C ALA A 554 7.51 16.05 -15.74
N LYS A 555 7.45 16.52 -16.99
CA LYS A 555 8.33 17.55 -17.57
C LYS A 555 7.45 18.75 -17.96
N ILE A 556 6.82 19.34 -16.95
CA ILE A 556 5.90 20.46 -17.12
C ILE A 556 6.75 21.74 -17.10
N GLU A 557 6.79 22.44 -18.23
CA GLU A 557 7.34 23.79 -18.29
C GLU A 557 6.48 24.72 -17.42
N ALA A 558 7.09 25.72 -16.79
CA ALA A 558 6.35 26.68 -15.98
C ALA A 558 5.29 27.37 -16.87
N VAL A 559 4.01 27.22 -16.49
CA VAL A 559 2.85 27.81 -17.19
C VAL A 559 2.82 29.32 -16.97
#